data_AF-A0A9W9ZIQ7-F1
#
_entry.id   AF-A0A9W9ZIQ7-F1
#
_cell.length_a   1.000
_cell.length_b   1.000
_cell.length_c   1.000
_cell.angle_alpha   90.00
_cell.angle_beta   90.00
_cell.angle_gamma   90.00
#
_symmetry.space_group_name_H-M   'P 1'
#
loop_
_entity.id
_entity.type
_entity.pdbx_description
1 polymer ?
#
loop_
_entity_poly.entity_id
_entity_poly.type
_entity_poly.pdbx_seq_one_letter_code
_entity_poly.pdbx_strand_id
1 'polypeptide(L)'
;MHARGGVWEASEEEESVAIIKRGFLCAYDGNHRLCFCALENTVEDEVFPRSTCLRTQDDGPSRISSIGLDPTLFTLLAFDPQSKRLYGVSKRHRLYMESGDVYGLEWHVIMPVKWKSVRQKPGIKFVQEVPFVPENRFTRHPAPEVTDTDVKGIKWGGSSLGLHFIPPTVNKWLLVALWRNHGELRCYPT
;
A
#
# COMPACT_ATOMS: atom_id res chain seq x y z
N MET A 1 -26.00 -48.71 -17.59
CA MET A 1 -25.87 -47.93 -18.83
C MET A 1 -26.41 -46.53 -18.58
N HIS A 2 -25.56 -45.53 -18.85
CA HIS A 2 -25.83 -44.11 -19.07
C HIS A 2 -26.34 -43.18 -17.96
N ALA A 3 -25.79 -41.97 -18.08
CA ALA A 3 -25.67 -40.87 -17.14
C ALA A 3 -26.43 -39.62 -17.65
N ARG A 4 -26.47 -38.57 -16.80
CA ARG A 4 -26.75 -37.11 -16.99
C ARG A 4 -27.85 -36.67 -16.04
N GLY A 5 -27.82 -35.54 -15.33
CA GLY A 5 -26.86 -34.46 -15.07
C GLY A 5 -27.42 -33.73 -13.83
N GLY A 6 -26.63 -33.18 -12.92
CA GLY A 6 -25.73 -32.06 -13.18
C GLY A 6 -26.46 -30.75 -12.96
N VAL A 7 -26.58 -30.29 -11.70
CA VAL A 7 -26.57 -28.87 -11.34
C VAL A 7 -25.71 -28.78 -10.08
N TRP A 8 -24.43 -28.47 -10.28
CA TRP A 8 -23.62 -27.93 -9.20
C TRP A 8 -24.05 -26.47 -9.06
N GLU A 9 -24.80 -26.17 -7.99
CA GLU A 9 -24.99 -24.79 -7.57
C GLU A 9 -23.63 -24.28 -7.11
N ALA A 10 -22.91 -23.62 -8.02
CA ALA A 10 -21.81 -22.75 -7.63
C ALA A 10 -22.44 -21.59 -6.87
N SER A 11 -22.41 -21.66 -5.55
CA SER A 11 -22.63 -20.49 -4.69
C SER A 11 -21.48 -19.52 -4.93
N GLU A 12 -21.58 -18.71 -5.98
CA GLU A 12 -20.75 -17.52 -6.17
C GLU A 12 -21.18 -16.49 -5.13
N GLU A 13 -20.64 -16.62 -3.91
CA GLU A 13 -20.39 -15.42 -3.13
C GLU A 13 -19.39 -14.60 -3.95
N GLU A 14 -19.89 -13.60 -4.69
CA GLU A 14 -19.08 -12.48 -5.16
C GLU A 14 -18.49 -11.79 -3.93
N GLU A 15 -17.38 -12.33 -3.43
CA GLU A 15 -16.63 -11.73 -2.35
C GLU A 15 -16.08 -10.42 -2.89
N SER A 16 -16.75 -9.31 -2.55
CA SER A 16 -16.38 -7.98 -3.02
C SER A 16 -14.90 -7.74 -2.76
N VAL A 17 -14.13 -7.54 -3.81
CA VAL A 17 -12.69 -7.30 -3.69
C VAL A 17 -12.48 -6.07 -2.81
N ALA A 18 -11.77 -6.23 -1.70
CA ALA A 18 -11.47 -5.13 -0.79
C ALA A 18 -10.67 -4.06 -1.54
N ILE A 19 -11.29 -2.90 -1.77
CA ILE A 19 -10.65 -1.76 -2.41
C ILE A 19 -10.30 -0.74 -1.33
N ILE A 20 -9.00 -0.54 -1.14
CA ILE A 20 -8.49 0.41 -0.15
C ILE A 20 -8.02 1.63 -0.91
N LYS A 21 -8.77 2.72 -0.77
CA LYS A 21 -8.53 3.95 -1.54
C LYS A 21 -7.37 4.77 -0.98
N ARG A 22 -7.16 4.72 0.34
CA ARG A 22 -6.00 5.29 1.03
C ARG A 22 -5.50 4.29 2.05
N GLY A 23 -4.39 3.66 1.72
CA GLY A 23 -3.81 2.60 2.54
C GLY A 23 -2.42 2.98 2.99
N PHE A 24 -2.11 2.70 4.25
CA PHE A 24 -0.77 2.78 4.83
C PHE A 24 -0.31 1.39 5.28
N LEU A 25 0.88 0.98 4.85
CA LEU A 25 1.48 -0.30 5.22
C LEU A 25 2.99 -0.16 5.40
N CYS A 26 3.53 -0.65 6.51
CA CYS A 26 4.97 -0.76 6.69
C CYS A 26 5.43 -2.22 6.54
N ALA A 27 6.44 -2.42 5.68
CA ALA A 27 7.20 -3.65 5.56
C ALA A 27 8.64 -3.47 6.05
N TYR A 28 9.35 -4.58 6.18
CA TYR A 28 10.74 -4.59 6.65
C TYR A 28 11.54 -5.66 5.92
N ASP A 29 12.66 -5.27 5.33
CA ASP A 29 13.56 -6.14 4.56
C ASP A 29 14.66 -6.79 5.42
N GLY A 30 14.83 -6.34 6.67
CA GLY A 30 15.94 -6.77 7.56
C GLY A 30 16.90 -5.64 7.94
N ASN A 31 16.97 -4.58 7.14
CA ASN A 31 17.86 -3.42 7.31
C ASN A 31 17.07 -2.10 7.33
N HIS A 32 16.05 -2.00 6.47
CA HIS A 32 15.25 -0.82 6.20
C HIS A 32 13.76 -1.10 6.38
N ARG A 33 13.05 -0.08 6.87
CA ARG A 33 11.58 -0.05 6.85
C ARG A 33 11.13 0.59 5.55
N LEU A 34 10.19 -0.08 4.88
CA LEU A 34 9.58 0.36 3.64
C LEU A 34 8.13 0.72 3.93
N CYS A 35 7.73 1.94 3.59
CA CYS A 35 6.36 2.40 3.80
C CYS A 35 5.64 2.49 2.47
N PHE A 36 4.43 1.95 2.43
CA PHE A 36 3.66 1.88 1.21
C PHE A 36 2.37 2.68 1.33
N CYS A 37 2.01 3.29 0.22
CA CYS A 37 0.77 4.01 0.02
C CYS A 37 -0.06 3.35 -1.05
N ALA A 38 -1.36 3.19 -0.82
CA ALA A 38 -2.36 3.06 -1.88
C ALA A 38 -3.05 4.41 -2.05
N LEU A 39 -3.17 4.88 -3.28
CA LEU A 39 -3.62 6.22 -3.64
C LEU A 39 -5.02 6.18 -4.23
N GLU A 40 -5.78 7.24 -3.97
CA GLU A 40 -7.11 7.41 -4.54
C GLU A 40 -6.95 7.65 -6.05
N ASN A 41 -7.32 6.66 -6.86
CA ASN A 41 -7.27 6.79 -8.30
C ASN A 41 -8.42 7.69 -8.76
N THR A 42 -8.15 8.96 -9.06
CA THR A 42 -9.18 9.91 -9.51
C THR A 42 -9.40 9.90 -11.02
N VAL A 43 -8.59 9.17 -11.80
CA VAL A 43 -8.71 9.16 -13.25
C VAL A 43 -8.41 7.77 -13.81
N GLU A 44 -9.40 7.16 -14.47
CA GLU A 44 -9.25 5.97 -15.31
C GLU A 44 -8.64 6.34 -16.68
N ASP A 45 -7.72 7.31 -16.74
CA ASP A 45 -7.16 7.75 -18.03
C ASP A 45 -6.12 6.75 -18.53
N GLU A 46 -6.47 6.11 -19.65
CA GLU A 46 -5.73 5.08 -20.38
C GLU A 46 -4.38 5.53 -20.96
N VAL A 47 -3.97 6.79 -20.78
CA VAL A 47 -2.90 7.39 -21.58
C VAL A 47 -1.52 7.25 -20.92
N PHE A 48 -1.43 7.10 -19.60
CA PHE A 48 -0.18 6.74 -18.91
C PHE A 48 -0.48 5.91 -17.66
N PRO A 49 0.08 4.70 -17.51
CA PRO A 49 -0.18 3.91 -16.32
C PRO A 49 0.64 4.52 -15.18
N ARG A 50 0.07 5.51 -14.49
CA ARG A 50 0.66 6.05 -13.26
C ARG A 50 0.47 5.02 -12.16
N SER A 51 1.52 4.75 -11.41
CA SER A 51 1.39 3.87 -10.26
C SER A 51 0.41 4.47 -9.24
N THR A 52 -0.57 3.68 -8.81
CA THR A 52 -1.48 4.06 -7.72
C THR A 52 -0.96 3.58 -6.37
N CYS A 53 0.24 2.99 -6.35
CA CYS A 53 0.91 2.62 -5.12
C CYS A 53 2.33 3.17 -5.10
N LEU A 54 2.75 3.76 -3.98
CA LEU A 54 4.11 4.26 -3.79
C LEU A 54 4.80 3.45 -2.70
N ARG A 55 6.10 3.25 -2.86
CA ARG A 55 7.01 2.86 -1.78
C ARG A 55 7.86 4.06 -1.42
N THR A 56 7.94 4.35 -0.13
CA THR A 56 8.84 5.35 0.44
C THR A 56 9.83 4.65 1.37
N GLN A 57 11.10 5.04 1.28
CA GLN A 57 12.17 4.51 2.13
C GLN A 57 13.08 5.63 2.64
N ASP A 58 13.64 5.42 3.82
CA ASP A 58 14.70 6.26 4.38
C ASP A 58 16.06 5.78 3.87
N ASP A 59 16.68 6.59 3.02
CA ASP A 59 18.01 6.38 2.42
C ASP A 59 19.13 7.06 3.23
N GLY A 60 18.83 7.59 4.41
CA GLY A 60 19.79 8.27 5.29
C GLY A 60 19.32 9.64 5.78
N PRO A 61 20.19 10.38 6.50
CA PRO A 61 19.82 11.46 7.41
C PRO A 61 18.91 12.57 6.87
N SER A 62 18.88 12.76 5.54
CA SER A 62 18.05 13.77 4.87
C SER A 62 17.50 13.28 3.52
N ARG A 63 17.51 11.97 3.24
CA ARG A 63 17.13 11.44 1.93
C ARG A 63 16.00 10.45 2.06
N ILE A 64 14.83 10.87 1.60
CA ILE A 64 13.67 10.01 1.48
C ILE A 64 13.36 9.87 0.00
N SER A 65 13.40 8.63 -0.51
CA SER A 65 13.02 8.34 -1.89
C SER A 65 11.62 7.75 -1.93
N SER A 66 10.84 8.18 -2.92
CA SER A 66 9.53 7.61 -3.24
C SER A 66 9.56 7.03 -4.64
N ILE A 67 9.19 5.75 -4.76
CA ILE A 67 9.22 4.97 -5.99
C ILE A 67 7.80 4.47 -6.28
N GLY A 68 7.33 4.69 -7.51
CA GLY A 68 6.08 4.08 -7.97
C GLY A 68 6.22 2.57 -8.09
N LEU A 69 5.26 1.83 -7.55
CA LEU A 69 5.17 0.38 -7.76
C LEU A 69 4.65 0.05 -9.17
N ASP A 70 4.51 -1.24 -9.47
CA ASP A 70 3.92 -1.74 -10.71
C ASP A 70 2.63 -0.97 -11.08
N PRO A 71 2.58 -0.32 -12.25
CA PRO A 71 1.42 0.47 -12.65
C PRO A 71 0.12 -0.32 -12.85
N THR A 72 0.20 -1.65 -12.97
CA THR A 72 -0.95 -2.54 -13.04
C THR A 72 -1.56 -2.81 -11.68
N LEU A 73 -0.82 -2.54 -10.59
CA LEU A 73 -1.32 -2.65 -9.22
C LEU A 73 -2.29 -1.51 -8.94
N PHE A 74 -3.46 -1.83 -8.40
CA PHE A 74 -4.48 -0.86 -7.99
C PHE A 74 -4.30 -0.44 -6.54
N THR A 75 -4.24 -1.41 -5.64
CA THR A 75 -4.08 -1.20 -4.21
C THR A 75 -3.26 -2.34 -3.62
N LEU A 76 -2.59 -2.04 -2.51
CA LEU A 76 -2.04 -3.04 -1.61
C LEU A 76 -3.14 -3.55 -0.67
N LEU A 77 -2.98 -4.78 -0.22
CA LEU A 77 -3.84 -5.45 0.74
C LEU A 77 -3.06 -5.83 1.99
N ALA A 78 -1.86 -6.39 1.83
CA ALA A 78 -1.11 -6.93 2.96
C ALA A 78 0.39 -7.11 2.67
N PHE A 79 1.14 -7.33 3.74
CA PHE A 79 2.53 -7.79 3.77
C PHE A 79 2.65 -9.05 4.62
N ASP A 80 3.36 -10.06 4.13
CA ASP A 80 3.77 -11.24 4.89
C ASP A 80 5.23 -11.07 5.35
N PRO A 81 5.47 -10.84 6.66
CA PRO A 81 6.82 -10.67 7.20
C PRO A 81 7.71 -11.91 7.07
N GLN A 82 7.13 -13.11 6.98
CA GLN A 82 7.86 -14.37 6.93
C GLN A 82 8.38 -14.65 5.52
N SER A 83 7.51 -14.52 4.50
CA SER A 83 7.90 -14.74 3.10
C SER A 83 8.47 -13.50 2.42
N LYS A 84 8.39 -12.33 3.09
CA LYS A 84 8.83 -11.03 2.57
C LYS A 84 8.10 -10.67 1.27
N ARG A 85 6.77 -10.90 1.25
CA ARG A 85 5.91 -10.69 0.08
C ARG A 85 4.83 -9.67 0.37
N LEU A 86 4.52 -8.86 -0.63
CA LEU A 86 3.39 -7.94 -0.65
C LEU A 86 2.26 -8.57 -1.46
N TYR A 87 1.04 -8.23 -1.08
CA TYR A 87 -0.18 -8.67 -1.73
C TYR A 87 -1.03 -7.46 -2.07
N GLY A 88 -1.72 -7.54 -3.21
CA GLY A 88 -2.52 -6.44 -3.72
C GLY A 88 -3.56 -6.92 -4.73
N VAL A 89 -4.14 -5.95 -5.43
CA VAL A 89 -5.17 -6.17 -6.45
C VAL A 89 -4.75 -5.46 -7.72
N SER A 90 -4.96 -6.07 -8.89
CA SER A 90 -4.73 -5.43 -10.18
C SER A 90 -5.79 -4.37 -10.49
N LYS A 91 -5.41 -3.34 -11.25
CA LYS A 91 -6.34 -2.34 -11.82
C LYS A 91 -7.32 -3.00 -12.77
N ARG A 92 -6.78 -3.79 -13.69
CA ARG A 92 -7.54 -4.50 -14.71
C ARG A 92 -8.12 -5.78 -14.12
N HIS A 93 -9.44 -5.97 -14.22
CA HIS A 93 -10.17 -7.18 -13.77
C HIS A 93 -10.11 -7.49 -12.26
N ARG A 94 -9.51 -6.63 -11.43
CA ARG A 94 -9.48 -6.75 -9.95
C ARG A 94 -8.97 -8.11 -9.45
N LEU A 95 -7.94 -8.65 -10.10
CA LEU A 95 -7.33 -9.93 -9.75
C LEU A 95 -6.35 -9.75 -8.58
N TYR A 96 -6.25 -10.76 -7.70
CA TYR A 96 -5.25 -10.75 -6.64
C TYR A 96 -3.83 -10.88 -7.21
N MET A 97 -2.90 -10.14 -6.63
CA MET A 97 -1.50 -10.12 -7.03
C MET A 97 -0.57 -10.35 -5.85
N GLU A 98 0.59 -10.94 -6.11
CA GLU A 98 1.69 -11.12 -5.17
C GLU A 98 2.99 -10.55 -5.76
N SER A 99 3.80 -9.90 -4.93
CA SER A 99 5.07 -9.35 -5.36
C SER A 99 6.20 -10.39 -5.43
N GLY A 100 7.22 -10.11 -6.24
CA GLY A 100 8.48 -10.85 -6.33
C GLY A 100 9.35 -10.76 -5.07
N ASP A 101 9.18 -9.69 -4.28
CA ASP A 101 9.98 -9.38 -3.11
C ASP A 101 9.28 -8.36 -2.19
N VAL A 102 9.96 -7.95 -1.13
CA VAL A 102 9.48 -6.93 -0.18
C VAL A 102 9.50 -5.51 -0.76
N TYR A 103 10.17 -5.31 -1.89
CA TYR A 103 10.32 -4.02 -2.56
C TYR A 103 9.17 -3.71 -3.51
N GLY A 104 8.42 -4.73 -3.95
CA GLY A 104 7.25 -4.58 -4.80
C GLY A 104 7.58 -4.17 -6.24
N LEU A 105 8.76 -4.54 -6.74
CA LEU A 105 9.21 -4.15 -8.08
C LEU A 105 8.56 -4.98 -9.19
N GLU A 106 8.26 -6.24 -8.91
CA GLU A 106 7.61 -7.16 -9.86
C GLU A 106 6.40 -7.82 -9.19
N TRP A 107 5.35 -8.06 -9.98
CA TRP A 107 4.08 -8.60 -9.50
C TRP A 107 3.53 -9.66 -10.45
N HIS A 108 2.84 -10.65 -9.89
CA HIS A 108 2.16 -11.68 -10.67
C HIS A 108 0.79 -11.98 -10.09
N VAL A 109 -0.12 -12.41 -10.96
CA VAL A 109 -1.49 -12.78 -10.57
C VAL A 109 -1.47 -14.07 -9.76
N ILE A 110 -2.28 -14.13 -8.71
CA ILE A 110 -2.51 -15.32 -7.89
C ILE A 110 -3.98 -15.70 -7.88
N MET A 111 -4.24 -16.99 -7.66
CA MET A 111 -5.60 -17.50 -7.56
C MET A 111 -6.28 -17.04 -6.25
N PRO A 112 -7.59 -16.79 -6.23
CA PRO A 112 -8.34 -16.42 -5.03
C PRO A 112 -8.12 -17.36 -3.83
N VAL A 113 -7.98 -18.66 -4.10
CA VAL A 113 -7.70 -19.67 -3.05
C VAL A 113 -6.36 -19.41 -2.35
N LYS A 114 -5.32 -18.96 -3.07
CA LYS A 114 -4.03 -18.60 -2.48
C LYS A 114 -4.18 -17.37 -1.59
N TRP A 115 -4.91 -16.34 -2.07
CA TRP A 115 -5.21 -15.17 -1.25
C TRP A 115 -5.99 -15.53 0.03
N LYS A 116 -6.99 -16.41 -0.07
CA LYS A 116 -7.76 -16.90 1.09
C LYS A 116 -6.88 -17.57 2.13
N SER A 117 -5.90 -18.37 1.72
CA SER A 117 -4.92 -18.96 2.64
C SER A 117 -4.00 -17.91 3.26
N VAL A 118 -3.55 -16.92 2.48
CA VAL A 118 -2.69 -15.84 2.97
C VAL A 118 -3.42 -15.00 4.01
N ARG A 119 -4.64 -14.51 3.74
CA ARG A 119 -5.37 -13.64 4.68
C ARG A 119 -5.70 -14.31 6.02
N GLN A 120 -5.69 -15.64 6.08
CA GLN A 120 -5.92 -16.39 7.32
C GLN A 120 -4.62 -16.74 8.06
N LYS A 121 -3.46 -16.46 7.44
CA LYS A 121 -2.15 -16.77 8.03
C LYS A 121 -1.87 -15.84 9.22
N PRO A 122 -1.43 -16.38 10.37
CA PRO A 122 -1.00 -15.56 11.50
C PRO A 122 0.19 -14.67 11.15
N GLY A 123 0.20 -13.44 11.67
CA GLY A 123 1.31 -12.49 11.50
C GLY A 123 1.32 -11.71 10.18
N ILE A 124 0.32 -11.91 9.31
CA ILE A 124 0.10 -11.03 8.15
C ILE A 124 -0.21 -9.62 8.64
N LYS A 125 0.47 -8.64 8.05
CA LYS A 125 0.20 -7.23 8.26
C LYS A 125 -0.71 -6.73 7.16
N PHE A 126 -1.96 -6.44 7.48
CA PHE A 126 -2.87 -5.81 6.54
C PHE A 126 -2.58 -4.33 6.42
N VAL A 127 -2.85 -3.77 5.24
CA VAL A 127 -2.82 -2.33 5.04
C VAL A 127 -3.86 -1.67 5.95
N GLN A 128 -3.49 -0.57 6.57
CA GLN A 128 -4.37 0.22 7.41
C GLN A 128 -5.02 1.30 6.57
N GLU A 129 -6.35 1.41 6.61
CA GLU A 129 -7.04 2.49 5.93
C GLU A 129 -6.75 3.82 6.63
N VAL A 130 -6.38 4.83 5.85
CA VAL A 130 -6.18 6.19 6.35
C VAL A 130 -7.50 6.96 6.22
N PRO A 131 -8.12 7.35 7.34
CA PRO A 131 -9.41 8.02 7.31
C PRO A 131 -9.32 9.37 6.61
N PHE A 132 -10.41 9.77 5.95
CA PHE A 132 -10.51 11.14 5.45
C PHE A 132 -10.76 12.11 6.59
N VAL A 133 -9.94 13.14 6.69
CA VAL A 133 -10.21 14.31 7.52
C VAL A 133 -10.24 15.52 6.59
N PRO A 134 -11.36 16.28 6.53
CA PRO A 134 -11.43 17.48 5.72
C PRO A 134 -10.34 18.48 6.10
N GLU A 135 -9.56 18.93 5.12
CA GLU A 135 -8.55 19.95 5.35
C GLU A 135 -9.22 21.31 5.60
N ASN A 136 -9.05 21.86 6.80
CA ASN A 136 -9.41 23.23 7.11
C ASN A 136 -8.17 24.02 7.55
N ARG A 137 -8.31 25.35 7.73
CA ARG A 137 -7.17 26.23 8.07
C ARG A 137 -6.43 25.83 9.36
N PHE A 138 -7.04 25.03 10.24
CA PHE A 138 -6.51 24.54 11.52
C PHE A 138 -5.91 23.12 11.44
N THR A 139 -6.26 22.33 10.41
CA THR A 139 -5.71 20.97 10.20
C THR A 139 -4.55 20.96 9.20
N ARG A 140 -3.91 22.10 8.92
CA ARG A 140 -2.80 22.21 7.95
C ARG A 140 -1.55 21.39 8.31
N HIS A 141 -1.50 20.84 9.52
CA HIS A 141 -0.49 19.89 9.97
C HIS A 141 -1.16 18.77 10.76
N PRO A 142 -2.00 17.92 10.13
CA PRO A 142 -2.62 16.85 10.88
C PRO A 142 -1.49 15.91 11.34
N ALA A 143 -1.40 15.68 12.64
CA ALA A 143 -0.64 14.56 13.14
C ALA A 143 -1.21 13.30 12.47
N PRO A 144 -0.37 12.35 12.04
CA PRO A 144 -0.82 11.18 11.33
C PRO A 144 -1.82 10.37 12.16
N GLU A 145 -2.88 9.97 11.49
CA GLU A 145 -4.02 9.23 12.00
C GLU A 145 -3.67 7.75 12.20
N VAL A 146 -2.76 7.23 11.38
CA VAL A 146 -2.16 5.90 11.55
C VAL A 146 -0.65 6.03 11.63
N THR A 147 -0.03 5.28 12.55
CA THR A 147 1.42 5.34 12.75
C THR A 147 2.02 3.96 12.95
N ASP A 148 3.25 3.79 12.49
CA ASP A 148 4.08 2.63 12.83
C ASP A 148 5.47 3.12 13.25
N THR A 149 6.00 2.55 14.33
CA THR A 149 7.33 2.88 14.87
C THR A 149 8.27 1.70 14.70
N ASP A 150 9.48 1.96 14.22
CA ASP A 150 10.49 0.93 14.06
C ASP A 150 11.34 0.73 15.32
N VAL A 151 12.19 -0.30 15.31
CA VAL A 151 13.06 -0.64 16.44
C VAL A 151 14.13 0.42 16.72
N LYS A 152 14.40 1.31 15.78
CA LYS A 152 15.33 2.45 15.91
C LYS A 152 14.62 3.72 16.39
N GLY A 153 13.32 3.66 16.68
CA GLY A 153 12.51 4.79 17.12
C GLY A 153 12.06 5.70 15.98
N ILE A 154 12.29 5.32 14.73
CA ILE A 154 11.77 6.04 13.56
C ILE A 154 10.27 5.83 13.49
N LYS A 155 9.51 6.92 13.38
CA LYS A 155 8.04 6.84 13.23
C LYS A 155 7.63 7.21 11.83
N TRP A 156 6.76 6.40 11.26
CA TRP A 156 6.07 6.68 10.02
C TRP A 156 4.59 6.84 10.31
N GLY A 157 3.90 7.62 9.50
CA GLY A 157 2.45 7.72 9.62
C GLY A 157 1.77 8.13 8.34
N GLY A 158 0.52 7.71 8.20
CA GLY A 158 -0.39 8.15 7.16
C GLY A 158 -1.39 9.14 7.73
N SER A 159 -1.63 10.22 7.00
CA SER A 159 -2.68 11.19 7.33
C SER A 159 -3.64 11.42 6.19
N SER A 160 -4.72 12.17 6.37
CA SER A 160 -5.55 12.65 5.26
C SER A 160 -4.81 13.42 4.15
N LEU A 161 -3.67 14.06 4.48
CA LEU A 161 -2.84 14.84 3.55
C LEU A 161 -1.81 13.99 2.80
N GLY A 162 -1.16 13.06 3.52
CA GLY A 162 -0.07 12.27 2.97
C GLY A 162 0.68 11.42 3.99
N LEU A 163 1.85 10.93 3.58
CA LEU A 163 2.79 10.24 4.45
C LEU A 163 3.65 11.22 5.24
N HIS A 164 3.88 10.87 6.49
CA HIS A 164 4.75 11.57 7.40
C HIS A 164 5.82 10.66 7.98
N PHE A 165 6.91 11.29 8.41
CA PHE A 165 8.06 10.65 9.03
C PHE A 165 8.59 11.49 10.19
N ILE A 166 9.04 10.84 11.26
CA ILE A 166 9.81 11.40 12.36
C ILE A 166 11.15 10.66 12.40
N PRO A 167 12.28 11.33 12.11
CA PRO A 167 13.60 10.76 12.36
C PRO A 167 13.89 10.70 13.87
N PRO A 168 14.79 9.83 14.34
CA PRO A 168 14.99 9.58 15.77
C PRO A 168 15.42 10.81 16.57
N THR A 169 16.02 11.80 15.90
CA THR A 169 16.60 13.01 16.51
C THR A 169 15.70 14.25 16.42
N VAL A 170 14.56 14.16 15.73
CA VAL A 170 13.62 15.29 15.55
C VAL A 170 12.29 14.91 16.19
N ASN A 171 11.68 15.80 16.97
CA ASN A 171 10.38 15.52 17.61
C ASN A 171 9.20 16.17 16.85
N LYS A 172 9.26 16.15 15.52
CA LYS A 172 8.28 16.81 14.64
C LYS A 172 8.03 15.95 13.40
N TRP A 173 6.76 15.79 13.05
CA TRP A 173 6.33 15.15 11.80
C TRP A 173 6.77 15.95 10.59
N LEU A 174 7.43 15.28 9.65
CA LEU A 174 7.80 15.78 8.34
C LEU A 174 6.91 15.11 7.30
N LEU A 175 6.24 15.90 6.45
CA LEU A 175 5.47 15.37 5.33
C LEU A 175 6.42 14.97 4.19
N VAL A 176 6.31 13.75 3.68
CA VAL A 176 7.28 13.16 2.74
C VAL A 176 6.66 12.67 1.44
N ALA A 177 5.34 12.47 1.40
CA ALA A 177 4.59 12.22 0.18
C ALA A 177 3.14 12.71 0.34
N LEU A 178 2.55 13.24 -0.74
CA LEU A 178 1.13 13.64 -0.79
C LEU A 178 0.30 12.57 -1.49
N TRP A 179 -0.97 12.39 -1.10
CA TRP A 179 -1.84 11.46 -1.83
C TRP A 179 -2.24 11.96 -3.23
N ARG A 180 -2.31 13.28 -3.42
CA ARG A 180 -2.95 13.90 -4.60
C ARG A 180 -1.97 14.45 -5.64
N ASN A 181 -0.69 14.59 -5.33
CA ASN A 181 0.29 15.23 -6.22
C ASN A 181 1.41 14.27 -6.64
N HIS A 182 1.14 13.46 -7.65
CA HIS A 182 2.16 12.70 -8.38
C HIS A 182 3.04 13.58 -9.31
N GLY A 183 2.83 14.90 -9.33
CA GLY A 183 3.54 15.82 -10.23
C GLY A 183 4.76 16.53 -9.62
N GLU A 184 4.93 16.55 -8.30
CA GLU A 184 5.88 17.46 -7.64
C GLU A 184 6.66 16.87 -6.46
N LEU A 185 6.91 15.56 -6.43
CA LEU A 185 8.02 15.04 -5.60
C LEU A 185 9.34 15.30 -6.34
N ARG A 186 9.68 16.58 -6.54
CA ARG A 186 11.07 16.96 -6.77
C ARG A 186 11.77 16.71 -5.44
N CYS A 187 12.74 15.80 -5.46
CA CYS A 187 13.75 15.71 -4.41
C CYS A 187 14.15 17.14 -4.02
N TYR A 188 13.96 17.53 -2.76
CA TYR A 188 14.54 18.77 -2.25
C TYR A 188 16.03 18.50 -1.96
N PRO A 189 16.97 19.13 -2.68
CA PRO A 189 18.23 19.53 -2.08
C PRO A 189 18.05 20.96 -1.56
N THR A 190 18.35 21.19 -0.29
CA THR A 190 18.88 22.48 0.16
C THR A 190 20.29 22.23 0.64
#